data_AF-A0A973JGD4-F1
#
_entry.id   AF-A0A973JGD4-F1
#
_cell.length_a   1.000
_cell.length_b   1.000
_cell.length_c   1.000
_cell.angle_alpha   90.00
_cell.angle_beta   90.00
_cell.angle_gamma   90.00
#
_symmetry.space_group_name_H-M   'P 1'
#
loop_
_entity.id
_entity.type
_entity.pdbx_description
1 polymer ?
#
loop_
_entity_poly.entity_id
_entity_poly.type
_entity_poly.pdbx_seq_one_letter_code
_entity_poly.pdbx_strand_id
1 'polypeptide(L)'
;MAQLEVEIQDKTMMIRSQAFCCAFPDVGKNKKAVLIFLRALRSPETGKPLLTYQCLADGFGYAARQNVENFVAEFHGSGDEFEQFLSRVNTKHERLFPLVEAQILSAPFLSLHQQYLAFCEEHPAEKLSETSFRGYVRDIDGGMILKRVHQGLSKNESTRDVTHYLQELLELDKVSRVKKKEISEVFPEVEVSVSRPVARATWSRIEQKLLVVVLYVCNVPQELLSLLFGVGKTSIHHWIYEVCGDELDWQILAEIVWWSGKVSFDEKWVKLKGQWYFVLCAVDAVSGFPLLLDLYPTLDTVSWTLFFKRFKALYGVPKLLQCDGAQTLAAARAVVFPGVRYQLCKFHKLKNLMKHLRHHLGDPKRLKRGVRLAKHIFSNSSVSSRKYAAKTLQALTGQEISSYIEGHILDLWRNLTLSLTNNAAERFNRKIKKCFSGRYGIPSPKSAKVLLRGLWLKELLLNGHNHLAATSELRSLDVSRMCQESLDPSKILHFFHDDVPSHVEKAA
;
A
#
# COMPACT_ATOMS: atom_id res chain seq x y z
N MET A 1 -8.31 -47.80 43.02
CA MET A 1 -7.66 -47.46 41.74
C MET A 1 -6.33 -46.82 42.07
N ALA A 2 -5.28 -47.09 41.28
CA ALA A 2 -3.99 -46.45 41.50
C ALA A 2 -4.10 -44.94 41.24
N GLN A 3 -3.42 -44.13 42.05
CA GLN A 3 -3.25 -42.69 41.78
C GLN A 3 -2.02 -42.53 40.90
N LEU A 4 -2.07 -41.52 40.03
CA LEU A 4 -0.99 -41.17 39.12
C LEU A 4 -0.68 -39.69 39.29
N GLU A 5 0.56 -39.39 39.66
CA GLU A 5 1.08 -38.03 39.73
C GLU A 5 2.09 -37.85 38.58
N VAL A 6 1.91 -36.79 37.79
CA VAL A 6 2.87 -36.41 36.75
C VAL A 6 3.34 -34.99 37.01
N GLU A 7 4.64 -34.83 37.23
CA GLU A 7 5.29 -33.55 37.43
C GLU A 7 6.23 -33.28 36.25
N ILE A 8 6.23 -32.05 35.72
CA ILE A 8 7.13 -31.67 34.63
C ILE A 8 8.20 -30.74 35.19
N GLN A 9 9.44 -31.21 35.27
CA GLN A 9 10.59 -30.45 35.74
C GLN A 9 11.72 -30.53 34.71
N ASP A 10 12.29 -29.39 34.33
CA ASP A 10 13.45 -29.30 33.42
C ASP A 10 13.32 -30.13 32.12
N LYS A 11 12.14 -30.05 31.49
CA LYS A 11 11.78 -30.83 30.27
C LYS A 11 11.81 -32.36 30.48
N THR A 12 11.65 -32.81 31.71
CA THR A 12 11.48 -34.22 32.07
C THR A 12 10.13 -34.40 32.74
N MET A 13 9.33 -35.33 32.25
CA MET A 13 8.11 -35.76 32.93
C MET A 13 8.48 -36.85 33.94
N MET A 14 8.20 -36.57 35.20
CA MET A 14 8.36 -37.49 36.33
C MET A 14 6.99 -38.10 36.62
N ILE A 15 6.88 -39.41 36.49
CA ILE A 15 5.61 -40.14 36.63
C ILE A 15 5.73 -41.02 37.87
N ARG A 16 4.83 -40.80 38.83
CA ARG A 16 4.79 -41.54 40.10
C ARG A 16 3.43 -42.19 40.28
N SER A 17 3.45 -43.44 40.70
CA SER A 17 2.27 -44.19 41.16
C SER A 17 2.66 -45.03 42.37
N GLN A 18 1.68 -45.63 43.07
CA GLN A 18 1.97 -46.48 44.24
C GLN A 18 2.86 -47.69 43.91
N ALA A 19 2.89 -48.12 42.65
CA ALA A 19 3.59 -49.33 42.22
C ALA A 19 4.87 -49.07 41.41
N PHE A 20 5.08 -47.86 40.88
CA PHE A 20 6.22 -47.57 40.01
C PHE A 20 6.55 -46.08 39.94
N CYS A 21 7.78 -45.78 39.54
CA CYS A 21 8.26 -44.45 39.21
C CYS A 21 9.10 -44.51 37.93
N CYS A 22 8.85 -43.61 36.99
CA CYS A 22 9.63 -43.50 35.75
C CYS A 22 9.78 -42.04 35.31
N ALA A 23 10.80 -41.78 34.48
CA ALA A 23 11.13 -40.45 34.00
C ALA A 23 11.37 -40.49 32.49
N PHE A 24 10.76 -39.55 31.76
CA PHE A 24 10.92 -39.43 30.30
C PHE A 24 11.10 -37.97 29.90
N PRO A 25 11.89 -37.64 28.86
CA PRO A 25 11.91 -36.29 28.31
C PRO A 25 10.50 -35.86 27.86
N ASP A 26 10.09 -34.64 28.20
CA ASP A 26 8.80 -34.03 27.85
C ASP A 26 8.80 -33.60 26.38
N VAL A 27 8.66 -34.61 25.52
CA VAL A 27 8.51 -34.47 24.07
C VAL A 27 7.17 -35.06 23.69
N GLY A 28 6.44 -34.42 22.77
CA GLY A 28 5.09 -34.85 22.39
C GLY A 28 4.97 -36.33 21.99
N LYS A 29 5.99 -36.88 21.31
CA LYS A 29 6.06 -38.32 20.96
C LYS A 29 6.19 -39.21 22.21
N ASN A 30 7.06 -38.83 23.15
CA ASN A 30 7.22 -39.56 24.41
C ASN A 30 5.92 -39.51 25.23
N LYS A 31 5.27 -38.35 25.32
CA LYS A 31 3.97 -38.19 26.01
C LYS A 31 2.91 -39.14 25.45
N LYS A 32 2.81 -39.24 24.11
CA LYS A 32 1.92 -40.22 23.45
C LYS A 32 2.29 -41.66 23.79
N ALA A 33 3.56 -42.03 23.63
CA ALA A 33 4.03 -43.41 23.87
C ALA A 33 3.74 -43.86 25.31
N VAL A 34 4.05 -42.98 26.26
CA VAL A 34 3.86 -43.21 27.69
C VAL A 34 2.38 -43.38 28.03
N LEU A 35 1.47 -42.58 27.45
CA LEU A 35 0.03 -42.74 27.68
C LEU A 35 -0.47 -44.13 27.27
N ILE A 36 -0.01 -44.64 26.12
CA ILE A 36 -0.35 -46.00 25.66
C ILE A 36 0.23 -47.05 26.61
N PHE A 37 1.51 -46.91 26.96
CA PHE A 37 2.19 -47.82 27.87
C PHE A 37 1.47 -47.90 29.24
N LEU A 38 1.21 -46.75 29.86
CA LEU A 38 0.50 -46.67 31.15
C LEU A 38 -0.92 -47.25 31.06
N ARG A 39 -1.59 -47.06 29.92
CA ARG A 39 -2.92 -47.62 29.69
C ARG A 39 -2.90 -49.15 29.55
N ALA A 40 -1.82 -49.72 29.02
CA ALA A 40 -1.66 -51.15 28.83
C ALA A 40 -1.38 -51.92 30.13
N LEU A 41 -0.93 -51.24 31.21
CA LEU A 41 -0.69 -51.88 32.50
C LEU A 41 -1.99 -52.41 33.11
N ARG A 42 -1.99 -53.69 33.52
CA ARG A 42 -3.16 -54.40 34.06
C ARG A 42 -2.88 -54.98 35.45
N SER A 43 -3.92 -55.01 36.28
CA SER A 43 -3.88 -55.69 37.59
C SER A 43 -3.74 -57.20 37.37
N PRO A 44 -2.75 -57.88 38.00
CA PRO A 44 -2.61 -59.33 37.90
C PRO A 44 -3.84 -60.08 38.41
N GLU A 45 -4.47 -59.57 39.47
CA GLU A 45 -5.61 -60.21 40.12
C GLU A 45 -6.91 -60.11 39.30
N THR A 46 -7.13 -58.98 38.64
CA THR A 46 -8.43 -58.69 37.98
C THR A 46 -8.35 -58.66 36.46
N GLY A 47 -7.15 -58.61 35.87
CA GLY A 47 -6.92 -58.41 34.43
C GLY A 47 -7.36 -57.03 33.91
N LYS A 48 -7.94 -56.18 34.75
CA LYS A 48 -8.41 -54.84 34.37
C LYS A 48 -7.25 -53.85 34.30
N PRO A 49 -7.33 -52.82 33.43
CA PRO A 49 -6.31 -51.79 33.39
C PRO A 49 -6.14 -51.08 34.74
N LEU A 50 -4.88 -50.83 35.13
CA LEU A 50 -4.54 -50.18 36.39
C LEU A 50 -5.00 -48.71 36.44
N LEU A 51 -4.96 -48.04 35.29
CA LEU A 51 -5.25 -46.62 35.14
C LEU A 51 -6.43 -46.42 34.18
N THR A 52 -7.39 -45.59 34.58
CA THR A 52 -8.53 -45.20 33.74
C THR A 52 -8.12 -44.07 32.79
N TYR A 53 -8.87 -43.88 31.69
CA TYR A 53 -8.65 -42.74 30.79
C TYR A 53 -8.75 -41.40 31.50
N GLN A 54 -9.63 -41.28 32.50
CA GLN A 54 -9.77 -40.07 33.30
C GLN A 54 -8.53 -39.82 34.15
N CYS A 55 -8.03 -40.85 34.86
CA CYS A 55 -6.82 -40.72 35.67
C CYS A 55 -5.59 -40.33 34.83
N LEU A 56 -5.46 -40.89 33.62
CA LEU A 56 -4.42 -40.49 32.66
C LEU A 56 -4.61 -39.05 32.17
N ALA A 57 -5.86 -38.64 31.89
CA ALA A 57 -6.14 -37.27 31.46
C ALA A 57 -5.79 -36.26 32.55
N ASP A 58 -6.22 -36.52 33.78
CA ASP A 58 -5.96 -35.66 34.94
C ASP A 58 -4.45 -35.56 35.21
N GLY A 59 -3.74 -36.70 35.24
CA GLY A 59 -2.30 -36.73 35.47
C GLY A 59 -1.51 -35.94 34.41
N PHE A 60 -1.86 -36.07 33.13
CA PHE A 60 -1.14 -35.39 32.04
C PHE A 60 -1.66 -33.98 31.70
N GLY A 61 -2.61 -33.46 32.49
CA GLY A 61 -3.17 -32.11 32.34
C GLY A 61 -4.10 -31.94 31.15
N TYR A 62 -4.78 -33.00 30.69
CA TYR A 62 -5.78 -32.91 29.64
C TYR A 62 -7.16 -32.55 30.19
N ALA A 63 -7.86 -31.64 29.52
CA ALA A 63 -9.19 -31.18 29.93
C ALA A 63 -10.28 -32.26 29.86
N ALA A 64 -10.08 -33.32 29.07
CA ALA A 64 -11.09 -34.37 28.85
C ALA A 64 -10.43 -35.75 28.63
N ARG A 65 -11.07 -36.80 29.15
CA ARG A 65 -10.64 -38.19 28.96
C ARG A 65 -10.59 -38.63 27.49
N GLN A 66 -11.41 -38.01 26.63
CA GLN A 66 -11.47 -38.30 25.20
C GLN A 66 -10.12 -38.04 24.52
N ASN A 67 -9.27 -37.15 25.03
CA ASN A 67 -7.94 -36.92 24.46
C ASN A 67 -7.07 -38.17 24.57
N VAL A 68 -7.11 -38.85 25.72
CA VAL A 68 -6.36 -40.10 25.94
C VAL A 68 -7.00 -41.25 25.17
N GLU A 69 -8.33 -41.33 25.18
CA GLU A 69 -9.09 -42.32 24.40
C GLU A 69 -8.76 -42.24 22.90
N ASN A 70 -8.66 -41.03 22.35
CA ASN A 70 -8.28 -40.81 20.96
C ASN A 70 -6.85 -41.29 20.66
N PHE A 71 -5.88 -41.07 21.55
CA PHE A 71 -4.53 -41.60 21.36
C PHE A 71 -4.50 -43.12 21.38
N VAL A 72 -5.31 -43.75 22.23
CA VAL A 72 -5.38 -45.21 22.33
C VAL A 72 -6.11 -45.81 21.12
N ALA A 73 -7.20 -45.19 20.67
CA ALA A 73 -7.85 -45.56 19.42
C ALA A 73 -6.93 -45.39 18.20
N GLU A 74 -6.12 -44.33 18.18
CA GLU A 74 -5.10 -44.08 17.15
C GLU A 74 -4.00 -45.15 17.15
N PHE A 75 -3.55 -45.59 18.32
CA PHE A 75 -2.59 -46.68 18.46
C PHE A 75 -3.16 -48.00 17.92
N HIS A 76 -4.38 -48.37 18.31
CA HIS A 76 -5.07 -49.54 17.78
C HIS A 76 -5.29 -49.45 16.26
N GLY A 77 -5.62 -48.25 15.75
CA GLY A 77 -5.75 -48.00 14.32
C GLY A 77 -4.43 -48.12 13.54
N SER A 78 -3.29 -48.14 14.24
CA SER A 78 -1.95 -48.35 13.68
C SER A 78 -1.47 -49.79 13.84
N GLY A 79 -2.40 -50.75 14.01
CA GLY A 79 -2.07 -52.17 14.14
C GLY A 79 -1.34 -52.53 15.44
N ASP A 80 -1.48 -51.72 16.49
CA ASP A 80 -0.78 -51.88 17.77
C ASP A 80 0.75 -51.79 17.68
N GLU A 81 1.28 -51.18 16.61
CA GLU A 81 2.72 -50.98 16.42
C GLU A 81 3.16 -49.58 16.85
N PHE A 82 4.04 -49.50 17.87
CA PHE A 82 4.56 -48.22 18.35
C PHE A 82 5.35 -47.45 17.27
N GLU A 83 6.05 -48.16 16.38
CA GLU A 83 6.77 -47.53 15.28
C GLU A 83 5.79 -46.81 14.33
N GLN A 84 4.70 -47.46 13.93
CA GLN A 84 3.67 -46.83 13.09
C GLN A 84 2.93 -45.71 13.82
N PHE A 85 2.56 -45.91 15.09
CA PHE A 85 1.86 -44.93 15.90
C PHE A 85 2.68 -43.65 16.17
N LEU A 86 3.97 -43.81 16.49
CA LEU A 86 4.87 -42.69 16.83
C LEU A 86 5.57 -42.10 15.61
N SER A 87 5.69 -42.87 14.52
CA SER A 87 6.25 -42.34 13.27
C SER A 87 5.35 -41.25 12.74
N ARG A 88 4.01 -41.40 12.84
CA ARG A 88 2.96 -40.49 12.32
C ARG A 88 3.54 -39.42 11.39
N VAL A 89 4.10 -39.95 10.31
CA VAL A 89 3.99 -39.45 8.95
C VAL A 89 2.65 -38.74 8.89
N ASN A 90 2.69 -37.42 8.88
CA ASN A 90 1.51 -36.60 8.95
C ASN A 90 0.88 -36.75 7.56
N THR A 91 0.13 -37.83 7.31
CA THR A 91 -0.28 -38.30 5.97
C THR A 91 -0.93 -37.20 5.13
N LYS A 92 -1.57 -36.24 5.81
CA LYS A 92 -2.10 -35.03 5.18
C LYS A 92 -1.02 -34.00 4.83
N HIS A 93 -0.05 -33.75 5.71
CA HIS A 93 1.11 -32.92 5.41
C HIS A 93 1.95 -33.56 4.31
N GLU A 94 2.34 -34.83 4.40
CA GLU A 94 3.17 -35.47 3.36
C GLU A 94 2.51 -35.50 1.99
N ARG A 95 1.18 -35.67 1.94
CA ARG A 95 0.42 -35.66 0.69
C ARG A 95 0.22 -34.26 0.13
N LEU A 96 0.02 -33.25 0.98
CA LEU A 96 -0.35 -31.90 0.55
C LEU A 96 0.82 -30.92 0.52
N PHE A 97 1.86 -31.15 1.33
CA PHE A 97 3.03 -30.28 1.43
C PHE A 97 3.76 -30.17 0.08
N PRO A 98 4.00 -31.26 -0.69
CA PRO A 98 4.61 -31.12 -2.01
C PRO A 98 3.76 -30.28 -2.98
N LEU A 99 2.43 -30.37 -2.88
CA LEU A 99 1.51 -29.58 -3.70
C LEU A 99 1.52 -28.10 -3.30
N VAL A 100 1.50 -27.82 -1.99
CA VAL A 100 1.62 -26.46 -1.45
C VAL A 100 2.99 -25.86 -1.81
N GLU A 101 4.07 -26.63 -1.69
CA GLU A 101 5.41 -26.23 -2.06
C GLU A 101 5.50 -25.91 -3.56
N ALA A 102 4.99 -26.78 -4.43
CA ALA A 102 4.95 -26.54 -5.87
C ALA A 102 4.18 -25.27 -6.22
N GLN A 103 3.04 -25.01 -5.58
CA GLN A 103 2.23 -23.80 -5.77
C GLN A 103 2.99 -22.53 -5.35
N ILE A 104 3.69 -22.55 -4.21
CA ILE A 104 4.48 -21.40 -3.76
C ILE A 104 5.65 -21.15 -4.72
N LEU A 105 6.32 -22.20 -5.18
CA LEU A 105 7.48 -22.10 -6.08
C LEU A 105 7.08 -21.76 -7.54
N SER A 106 5.87 -22.07 -7.98
CA SER A 106 5.42 -21.71 -9.32
C SER A 106 5.12 -20.21 -9.43
N ALA A 107 4.61 -19.58 -8.36
CA ALA A 107 4.18 -18.18 -8.36
C ALA A 107 4.62 -17.39 -7.10
N PRO A 108 5.91 -17.29 -6.77
CA PRO A 108 6.39 -16.83 -5.45
C PRO A 108 6.00 -15.40 -5.06
N PHE A 109 5.46 -14.61 -6.00
CA PHE A 109 5.07 -13.21 -5.79
C PHE A 109 3.59 -13.02 -5.40
N LEU A 110 2.76 -14.07 -5.42
CA LEU A 110 1.39 -13.99 -4.95
C LEU A 110 1.35 -13.90 -3.42
N SER A 111 0.38 -13.13 -2.88
CA SER A 111 0.17 -13.10 -1.43
C SER A 111 -0.27 -14.48 -0.92
N LEU A 112 0.01 -14.79 0.36
CA LEU A 112 -0.37 -16.07 0.96
C LEU A 112 -1.85 -16.44 0.80
N HIS A 113 -2.74 -15.44 0.84
CA HIS A 113 -4.16 -15.67 0.63
C HIS A 113 -4.48 -15.99 -0.84
N GLN A 114 -3.85 -15.30 -1.80
CA GLN A 114 -3.99 -15.63 -3.22
C GLN A 114 -3.42 -17.01 -3.56
N GLN A 115 -2.30 -17.38 -2.93
CA GLN A 115 -1.71 -18.72 -3.06
C GLN A 115 -2.66 -19.80 -2.55
N TYR A 116 -3.31 -19.55 -1.42
CA TYR A 116 -4.32 -20.45 -0.88
C TYR A 116 -5.53 -20.60 -1.81
N LEU A 117 -6.05 -19.49 -2.36
CA LEU A 117 -7.16 -19.54 -3.31
C LEU A 117 -6.79 -20.31 -4.58
N ALA A 118 -5.61 -20.05 -5.14
CA ALA A 118 -5.10 -20.77 -6.31
C ALA A 118 -4.93 -22.27 -6.03
N PHE A 119 -4.38 -22.63 -4.87
CA PHE A 119 -4.28 -24.02 -4.43
C PHE A 119 -5.64 -24.71 -4.34
N CYS A 120 -6.67 -24.04 -3.79
CA CYS A 120 -8.02 -24.61 -3.70
C CYS A 120 -8.69 -24.76 -5.07
N GLU A 121 -8.37 -23.88 -6.02
CA GLU A 121 -8.87 -23.95 -7.40
C GLU A 121 -8.22 -25.11 -8.19
N GLU A 122 -6.91 -25.29 -8.02
CA GLU A 122 -6.15 -26.35 -8.70
C GLU A 122 -6.37 -27.74 -8.08
N HIS A 123 -6.66 -27.80 -6.77
CA HIS A 123 -6.86 -29.05 -6.03
C HIS A 123 -8.21 -29.07 -5.28
N PRO A 124 -9.36 -29.04 -5.99
CA PRO A 124 -10.68 -28.92 -5.36
C PRO A 124 -11.09 -30.13 -4.51
N ALA A 125 -10.48 -31.30 -4.72
CA ALA A 125 -10.67 -32.48 -3.89
C ALA A 125 -10.02 -32.35 -2.50
N GLU A 126 -9.08 -31.42 -2.34
CA GLU A 126 -8.27 -31.29 -1.14
C GLU A 126 -8.86 -30.27 -0.16
N LYS A 127 -9.45 -30.79 0.93
CA LYS A 127 -9.96 -29.94 2.02
C LYS A 127 -8.81 -29.50 2.93
N LEU A 128 -8.17 -28.39 2.59
CA LEU A 128 -7.15 -27.73 3.42
C LEU A 128 -7.67 -26.38 3.92
N SER A 129 -7.57 -26.10 5.21
CA SER A 129 -7.92 -24.77 5.74
C SER A 129 -6.78 -23.79 5.51
N GLU A 130 -7.09 -22.49 5.35
CA GLU A 130 -6.07 -21.46 5.16
C GLU A 130 -5.03 -21.46 6.31
N THR A 131 -5.46 -21.73 7.54
CA THR A 131 -4.55 -21.84 8.69
C THR A 131 -3.56 -22.99 8.54
N SER A 132 -4.01 -24.15 8.04
CA SER A 132 -3.14 -25.32 7.82
C SER A 132 -2.20 -25.09 6.63
N PHE A 133 -2.72 -24.49 5.55
CA PHE A 133 -1.92 -24.06 4.40
C PHE A 133 -0.78 -23.13 4.84
N ARG A 134 -1.09 -22.12 5.67
CA ARG A 134 -0.07 -21.23 6.26
C ARG A 134 0.92 -21.96 7.16
N GLY A 135 0.51 -23.04 7.81
CA GLY A 135 1.43 -23.92 8.54
C GLY A 135 2.43 -24.56 7.59
N TYR A 136 1.94 -25.19 6.53
CA TYR A 136 2.77 -25.87 5.52
C TYR A 136 3.72 -24.90 4.83
N VAL A 137 3.28 -23.69 4.48
CA VAL A 137 4.16 -22.69 3.87
C VAL A 137 5.33 -22.28 4.78
N ARG A 138 5.16 -22.33 6.11
CA ARG A 138 6.27 -22.03 7.05
C ARG A 138 7.33 -23.12 7.07
N ASP A 139 6.95 -24.34 6.70
CA ASP A 139 7.84 -25.51 6.68
C ASP A 139 8.64 -25.60 5.37
N ILE A 140 8.31 -24.78 4.35
CA ILE A 140 9.06 -24.71 3.09
C ILE A 140 10.44 -24.12 3.35
N ASP A 141 11.48 -24.74 2.78
CA ASP A 141 12.84 -24.23 2.83
C ASP A 141 12.93 -22.85 2.17
N GLY A 142 13.29 -21.84 2.95
CA GLY A 142 13.48 -20.46 2.47
C GLY A 142 14.51 -20.38 1.34
N GLY A 143 15.52 -21.24 1.34
CA GLY A 143 16.52 -21.34 0.27
C GLY A 143 15.91 -21.75 -1.08
N MET A 144 14.89 -22.63 -1.09
CA MET A 144 14.19 -23.02 -2.31
C MET A 144 13.35 -21.88 -2.88
N ILE A 145 12.65 -21.14 -2.01
CA ILE A 145 11.90 -19.94 -2.41
C ILE A 145 12.85 -18.89 -3.00
N LEU A 146 13.97 -18.61 -2.32
CA LEU A 146 14.98 -17.66 -2.81
C LEU A 146 15.58 -18.09 -4.15
N LYS A 147 15.97 -19.36 -4.29
CA LYS A 147 16.50 -19.90 -5.55
C LYS A 147 15.49 -19.76 -6.70
N ARG A 148 14.21 -19.96 -6.42
CA ARG A 148 13.15 -19.86 -7.41
C ARG A 148 12.83 -18.42 -7.79
N VAL A 149 12.82 -17.53 -6.82
CA VAL A 149 12.79 -16.07 -7.05
C VAL A 149 13.99 -15.67 -7.90
N HIS A 150 15.21 -16.11 -7.58
CA HIS A 150 16.41 -15.87 -8.39
C HIS A 150 16.24 -16.34 -9.83
N GLN A 151 15.73 -17.56 -10.06
CA GLN A 151 15.48 -18.06 -11.41
C GLN A 151 14.44 -17.24 -12.18
N GLY A 152 13.39 -16.76 -11.51
CA GLY A 152 12.41 -15.85 -12.10
C GLY A 152 13.02 -14.49 -12.45
N LEU A 153 13.90 -13.99 -11.59
CA LEU A 153 14.62 -12.72 -11.79
C LEU A 153 15.65 -12.82 -12.93
N SER A 154 16.44 -13.89 -12.99
CA SER A 154 17.45 -14.11 -14.04
C SER A 154 16.83 -14.33 -15.42
N LYS A 155 15.56 -14.75 -15.50
CA LYS A 155 14.84 -14.92 -16.78
C LYS A 155 14.26 -13.63 -17.35
N ASN A 156 14.50 -12.46 -16.74
CA ASN A 156 14.08 -11.14 -17.26
C ASN A 156 12.56 -10.99 -17.52
N GLU A 157 11.71 -11.86 -16.98
CA GLU A 157 10.26 -11.81 -17.23
C GLU A 157 9.48 -10.90 -16.28
N SER A 158 10.13 -10.27 -15.29
CA SER A 158 9.47 -9.17 -14.57
C SER A 158 10.45 -8.16 -14.00
N THR A 159 10.54 -7.01 -14.66
CA THR A 159 10.97 -5.71 -14.12
C THR A 159 9.96 -5.15 -13.10
N ARG A 160 9.29 -6.01 -12.32
CA ARG A 160 8.43 -5.59 -11.21
C ARG A 160 9.31 -5.42 -9.99
N ASP A 161 9.77 -4.19 -9.80
CA ASP A 161 10.14 -3.51 -8.55
C ASP A 161 10.43 -4.39 -7.31
N VAL A 162 11.31 -5.38 -7.48
CA VAL A 162 11.72 -6.32 -6.43
C VAL A 162 12.47 -5.59 -5.33
N THR A 163 13.24 -4.57 -5.70
CA THR A 163 13.92 -3.67 -4.77
C THR A 163 12.91 -2.98 -3.83
N HIS A 164 11.81 -2.43 -4.36
CA HIS A 164 10.77 -1.80 -3.54
C HIS A 164 10.02 -2.79 -2.65
N TYR A 165 9.69 -3.98 -3.15
CA TYR A 165 9.02 -5.02 -2.35
C TYR A 165 9.90 -5.54 -1.20
N LEU A 166 11.20 -5.75 -1.46
CA LEU A 166 12.17 -6.15 -0.45
C LEU A 166 12.39 -5.06 0.59
N GLN A 167 12.38 -3.79 0.18
CA GLN A 167 12.50 -2.65 1.09
C GLN A 167 11.29 -2.56 2.03
N GLU A 168 10.07 -2.75 1.51
CA GLU A 168 8.86 -2.82 2.34
C GLU A 168 8.85 -4.02 3.30
N LEU A 169 9.34 -5.19 2.87
CA LEU A 169 9.50 -6.36 3.75
C LEU A 169 10.46 -6.07 4.90
N LEU A 170 11.55 -5.35 4.62
CA LEU A 170 12.52 -4.92 5.63
C LEU A 170 11.96 -3.88 6.59
N GLU A 171 10.96 -3.10 6.17
CA GLU A 171 10.26 -2.11 7.00
C GLU A 171 9.14 -2.71 7.89
N LEU A 172 8.70 -3.94 7.64
CA LEU A 172 7.70 -4.60 8.49
C LEU A 172 8.31 -4.96 9.87
N ASP A 173 7.67 -4.49 10.95
CA ASP A 173 8.05 -4.74 12.36
C ASP A 173 8.12 -6.23 12.75
N LYS A 174 7.51 -7.10 11.93
CA LYS A 174 7.39 -8.55 12.20
C LYS A 174 8.53 -9.38 11.58
N VAL A 175 9.40 -8.80 10.78
CA VAL A 175 10.54 -9.54 10.20
C VAL A 175 11.67 -9.56 11.21
N SER A 176 12.09 -10.76 11.63
CA SER A 176 13.16 -10.96 12.60
C SER A 176 14.48 -10.30 12.13
N ARG A 177 15.28 -9.77 13.06
CA ARG A 177 16.58 -9.14 12.76
C ARG A 177 17.51 -10.03 11.92
N VAL A 178 17.49 -11.34 12.15
CA VAL A 178 18.29 -12.33 11.39
C VAL A 178 17.91 -12.31 9.91
N LYS A 179 16.61 -12.45 9.61
CA LYS A 179 16.09 -12.39 8.23
C LYS A 179 16.29 -11.02 7.57
N LYS A 180 16.22 -9.92 8.33
CA LYS A 180 16.55 -8.60 7.78
C LYS A 180 18.00 -8.57 7.31
N LYS A 181 18.93 -9.06 8.16
CA LYS A 181 20.36 -9.15 7.85
C LYS A 181 20.65 -10.05 6.65
N GLU A 182 20.01 -11.21 6.56
CA GLU A 182 20.13 -12.11 5.40
C GLU A 182 19.68 -11.43 4.10
N ILE A 183 18.54 -10.72 4.11
CA ILE A 183 18.06 -9.97 2.95
C ILE A 183 19.05 -8.87 2.55
N SER A 184 19.66 -8.17 3.52
CA SER A 184 20.66 -7.12 3.25
C SER A 184 21.98 -7.66 2.73
N GLU A 185 22.43 -8.82 3.20
CA GLU A 185 23.65 -9.47 2.75
C GLU A 185 23.50 -10.00 1.31
N VAL A 186 22.28 -10.42 0.93
CA VAL A 186 21.97 -10.96 -0.41
C VAL A 186 21.62 -9.85 -1.41
N PHE A 187 20.99 -8.78 -0.95
CA PHE A 187 20.61 -7.61 -1.77
C PHE A 187 21.25 -6.34 -1.18
N PRO A 188 22.57 -6.14 -1.35
CA PRO A 188 23.27 -4.98 -0.79
C PRO A 188 22.75 -3.64 -1.32
N GLU A 189 22.06 -3.63 -2.46
CA GLU A 189 21.35 -2.47 -3.01
C GLU A 189 20.06 -2.10 -2.24
N VAL A 190 19.53 -3.00 -1.42
CA VAL A 190 18.38 -2.77 -0.52
C VAL A 190 18.93 -2.43 0.87
N GLU A 191 19.54 -1.25 0.99
CA GLU A 191 20.01 -0.78 2.29
C GLU A 191 18.83 -0.70 3.28
N VAL A 192 18.96 -1.41 4.40
CA VAL A 192 18.04 -1.25 5.52
C VAL A 192 18.30 0.13 6.10
N SER A 193 17.48 1.09 5.68
CA SER A 193 17.35 2.40 6.30
C SER A 193 16.75 2.22 7.72
N VAL A 194 17.50 1.62 8.66
CA VAL A 194 17.10 1.48 10.08
C VAL A 194 17.22 2.82 10.82
N SER A 195 17.78 3.85 10.21
CA SER A 195 17.78 5.19 10.78
C SER A 195 17.16 6.13 9.77
N ARG A 196 16.10 6.86 10.18
CA ARG A 196 15.77 8.17 9.58
C ARG A 196 17.06 8.99 9.58
N PRO A 197 17.78 9.14 8.46
CA PRO A 197 18.94 10.01 8.43
C PRO A 197 18.35 11.40 8.22
N VAL A 198 17.87 12.03 9.28
CA VAL A 198 17.59 13.47 9.21
C VAL A 198 18.92 14.17 9.46
N ALA A 199 19.84 14.05 8.50
CA ALA A 199 20.81 15.11 8.33
C ALA A 199 19.98 16.35 8.01
N ARG A 200 19.79 17.24 8.99
CA ARG A 200 19.10 18.51 8.76
C ARG A 200 19.97 19.33 7.83
N ALA A 201 19.60 19.36 6.55
CA ALA A 201 20.18 20.30 5.61
C ALA A 201 19.96 21.71 6.16
N THR A 202 21.02 22.51 6.28
CA THR A 202 20.90 23.91 6.66
C THR A 202 20.44 24.68 5.43
N TRP A 203 19.12 24.91 5.32
CA TRP A 203 18.51 25.45 4.11
C TRP A 203 19.01 26.84 3.72
N SER A 204 19.40 27.64 4.71
CA SER A 204 19.97 28.99 4.51
C SER A 204 21.28 29.00 3.72
N ARG A 205 22.02 27.89 3.68
CA ARG A 205 23.28 27.78 2.92
C ARG A 205 23.08 27.38 1.46
N ILE A 206 21.86 27.04 1.05
CA ILE A 206 21.53 26.56 -0.30
C ILE A 206 20.41 27.37 -0.97
N GLU A 207 20.14 28.60 -0.49
CA GLU A 207 19.06 29.47 -0.98
C GLU A 207 19.07 29.66 -2.51
N GLN A 208 20.25 29.88 -3.11
CA GLN A 208 20.37 29.98 -4.58
C GLN A 208 19.94 28.70 -5.30
N LYS A 209 20.32 27.52 -4.78
CA LYS A 209 19.96 26.22 -5.37
C LYS A 209 18.45 25.97 -5.22
N LEU A 210 17.88 26.35 -4.07
CA LEU A 210 16.43 26.29 -3.83
C LEU A 210 15.66 27.16 -4.82
N LEU A 211 16.11 28.39 -5.03
CA LEU A 211 15.51 29.28 -6.01
C LEU A 211 15.58 28.71 -7.43
N VAL A 212 16.73 28.12 -7.82
CA VAL A 212 16.88 27.41 -9.09
C VAL A 212 15.86 26.28 -9.22
N VAL A 213 15.65 25.47 -8.18
CA VAL A 213 14.62 24.41 -8.20
C VAL A 213 13.22 24.98 -8.37
N VAL A 214 12.86 26.01 -7.60
CA VAL A 214 11.54 26.68 -7.66
C VAL A 214 11.27 27.22 -9.07
N LEU A 215 12.22 27.96 -9.65
CA LEU A 215 12.10 28.49 -11.01
C LEU A 215 12.07 27.37 -12.06
N TYR A 216 12.92 26.36 -11.89
CA TYR A 216 12.95 25.20 -12.77
C TYR A 216 11.57 24.56 -12.83
N VAL A 217 10.94 24.19 -11.72
CA VAL A 217 9.62 23.54 -11.74
C VAL A 217 8.47 24.46 -12.17
N CYS A 218 8.71 25.77 -12.23
CA CYS A 218 7.86 26.77 -12.90
C CYS A 218 8.09 26.83 -14.42
N ASN A 219 8.80 25.87 -15.00
CA ASN A 219 9.15 25.74 -16.42
C ASN A 219 10.15 26.78 -16.95
N VAL A 220 10.96 27.40 -16.10
CA VAL A 220 12.12 28.17 -16.58
C VAL A 220 13.14 27.20 -17.20
N PRO A 221 13.58 27.39 -18.45
CA PRO A 221 14.58 26.54 -19.10
C PRO A 221 15.93 26.57 -18.39
N GLN A 222 16.72 25.49 -18.47
CA GLN A 222 18.05 25.45 -17.82
C GLN A 222 19.02 26.44 -18.46
N GLU A 223 18.84 26.74 -19.74
CA GLU A 223 19.52 27.81 -20.49
C GLU A 223 19.34 29.16 -19.80
N LEU A 224 18.08 29.50 -19.49
CA LEU A 224 17.73 30.77 -18.88
C LEU A 224 18.22 30.82 -17.43
N LEU A 225 18.06 29.72 -16.67
CA LEU A 225 18.62 29.61 -15.32
C LEU A 225 20.16 29.75 -15.33
N SER A 226 20.83 29.13 -16.29
CA SER A 226 22.29 29.23 -16.45
C SER A 226 22.73 30.69 -16.63
N LEU A 227 22.01 31.46 -17.45
CA LEU A 227 22.29 32.88 -17.63
C LEU A 227 21.95 33.73 -16.40
N LEU A 228 20.76 33.52 -15.80
CA LEU A 228 20.29 34.26 -14.63
C LEU A 228 21.26 34.13 -13.44
N PHE A 229 21.83 32.94 -13.24
CA PHE A 229 22.73 32.65 -12.13
C PHE A 229 24.21 32.72 -12.53
N GLY A 230 24.54 32.99 -13.80
CA GLY A 230 25.92 33.10 -14.27
C GLY A 230 26.74 31.81 -14.13
N VAL A 231 26.10 30.64 -14.20
CA VAL A 231 26.74 29.33 -14.05
C VAL A 231 26.42 28.44 -15.25
N GLY A 232 27.24 27.42 -15.53
CA GLY A 232 26.96 26.49 -16.64
C GLY A 232 25.67 25.67 -16.44
N LYS A 233 25.04 25.22 -17.55
CA LYS A 233 23.84 24.34 -17.50
C LYS A 233 24.06 23.07 -16.67
N THR A 234 25.25 22.49 -16.73
CA THR A 234 25.62 21.32 -15.93
C THR A 234 25.56 21.63 -14.44
N SER A 235 25.96 22.83 -14.02
CA SER A 235 25.85 23.27 -12.62
C SER A 235 24.39 23.41 -12.19
N ILE A 236 23.54 24.02 -13.04
CA ILE A 236 22.08 24.09 -12.79
C ILE A 236 21.50 22.68 -12.63
N HIS A 237 21.87 21.75 -13.52
CA HIS A 237 21.44 20.36 -13.44
C HIS A 237 21.88 19.71 -12.13
N HIS A 238 23.15 19.86 -11.74
CA HIS A 238 23.65 19.32 -10.47
C HIS A 238 22.92 19.92 -9.26
N TRP A 239 22.69 21.23 -9.23
CA TRP A 239 21.96 21.87 -8.13
C TRP A 239 20.53 21.34 -7.99
N ILE A 240 19.83 21.12 -9.11
CA ILE A 240 18.49 20.52 -9.09
C ILE A 240 18.51 19.12 -8.49
N TYR A 241 19.45 18.27 -8.92
CA TYR A 241 19.54 16.88 -8.42
C TYR A 241 20.05 16.79 -6.99
N GLU A 242 20.93 17.71 -6.57
CA GLU A 242 21.42 17.82 -5.20
C GLU A 242 20.27 18.17 -4.25
N VAL A 243 19.47 19.19 -4.57
CA VAL A 243 18.33 19.60 -3.74
C VAL A 243 17.19 18.57 -3.80
N CYS A 244 16.88 18.04 -4.99
CA CYS A 244 15.76 17.13 -5.21
C CYS A 244 16.15 15.64 -5.16
N GLY A 245 17.16 15.32 -4.37
CA GLY A 245 17.62 13.95 -4.11
C GLY A 245 16.55 13.08 -3.42
N ASP A 246 16.89 11.81 -3.17
CA ASP A 246 15.94 10.85 -2.59
C ASP A 246 15.54 11.17 -1.14
N GLU A 247 16.39 11.92 -0.43
CA GLU A 247 16.16 12.35 0.96
C GLU A 247 15.09 13.44 1.11
N LEU A 248 14.84 14.22 0.04
CA LEU A 248 13.93 15.36 0.11
C LEU A 248 12.49 14.94 0.44
N ASP A 249 12.06 13.75 0.00
CA ASP A 249 10.74 13.20 0.35
C ASP A 249 10.58 13.13 1.87
N TRP A 250 11.59 12.58 2.56
CA TRP A 250 11.56 12.43 4.02
C TRP A 250 11.70 13.76 4.75
N GLN A 251 12.49 14.70 4.22
CA GLN A 251 12.62 16.03 4.79
C GLN A 251 11.27 16.77 4.72
N ILE A 252 10.58 16.76 3.57
CA ILE A 252 9.25 17.36 3.45
C ILE A 252 8.26 16.68 4.39
N LEU A 253 8.22 15.35 4.41
CA LEU A 253 7.31 14.58 5.26
C LEU A 253 7.52 14.84 6.76
N ALA A 254 8.78 15.00 7.19
CA ALA A 254 9.11 15.27 8.60
C ALA A 254 8.66 16.67 9.06
N GLU A 255 8.52 17.61 8.13
CA GLU A 255 8.17 19.01 8.42
C GLU A 255 6.64 19.25 8.42
N ILE A 256 5.86 18.34 7.85
CA ILE A 256 4.40 18.39 7.86
C ILE A 256 3.87 17.97 9.25
N VAL A 257 3.48 18.95 10.07
CA VAL A 257 2.93 18.71 11.41
C VAL A 257 1.41 18.77 11.47
N TRP A 258 0.76 19.32 10.45
CA TRP A 258 -0.69 19.52 10.44
C TRP A 258 -1.32 19.26 9.07
N TRP A 259 -2.56 18.73 9.08
CA TRP A 259 -3.44 18.63 7.92
C TRP A 259 -4.90 18.56 8.38
N SER A 260 -5.87 18.77 7.47
CA SER A 260 -7.28 18.97 7.85
C SER A 260 -8.02 17.69 8.28
N GLY A 261 -7.41 16.52 8.11
CA GLY A 261 -8.07 15.22 8.22
C GLY A 261 -8.96 14.88 7.00
N LYS A 262 -9.07 15.77 6.02
CA LYS A 262 -9.83 15.56 4.77
C LYS A 262 -8.85 15.53 3.62
N VAL A 263 -8.87 14.46 2.83
CA VAL A 263 -7.87 14.25 1.77
C VAL A 263 -8.55 13.87 0.46
N SER A 264 -8.06 14.46 -0.62
CA SER A 264 -8.38 14.16 -2.00
C SER A 264 -7.32 13.22 -2.57
N PHE A 265 -7.74 12.09 -3.12
CA PHE A 265 -6.90 11.15 -3.84
C PHE A 265 -7.22 11.19 -5.33
N ASP A 266 -6.19 11.24 -6.16
CA ASP A 266 -6.32 11.28 -7.62
C ASP A 266 -4.99 10.87 -8.26
N GLU A 267 -5.00 10.69 -9.57
CA GLU A 267 -3.80 10.36 -10.35
C GLU A 267 -3.56 11.33 -11.51
N LYS A 268 -2.30 11.44 -11.91
CA LYS A 268 -1.91 12.11 -13.15
C LYS A 268 -1.04 11.23 -14.01
N TRP A 269 -1.47 10.98 -15.24
CA TRP A 269 -0.73 10.17 -16.18
C TRP A 269 0.34 11.01 -16.87
N VAL A 270 1.55 10.49 -16.93
CA VAL A 270 2.73 11.12 -17.53
C VAL A 270 3.43 10.13 -18.45
N LYS A 271 4.06 10.63 -19.52
CA LYS A 271 4.74 9.79 -20.50
C LYS A 271 6.25 9.90 -20.32
N LEU A 272 6.92 8.79 -19.99
CA LEU A 272 8.36 8.71 -19.80
C LEU A 272 8.93 7.79 -20.87
N LYS A 273 9.82 8.30 -21.74
CA LYS A 273 10.38 7.54 -22.88
C LYS A 273 9.34 6.71 -23.66
N GLY A 274 8.17 7.29 -23.93
CA GLY A 274 7.11 6.61 -24.67
C GLY A 274 6.17 5.73 -23.85
N GLN A 275 6.52 5.39 -22.60
CA GLN A 275 5.71 4.56 -21.70
C GLN A 275 4.87 5.42 -20.74
N TRP A 276 3.68 4.93 -20.39
CA TRP A 276 2.79 5.58 -19.43
C TRP A 276 3.19 5.24 -17.99
N TYR A 277 3.26 6.28 -17.16
CA TYR A 277 3.41 6.19 -15.72
C TYR A 277 2.31 7.02 -15.04
N PHE A 278 2.06 6.74 -13.77
CA PHE A 278 0.97 7.30 -13.00
C PHE A 278 1.52 7.95 -11.74
N VAL A 279 1.38 9.28 -11.66
CA VAL A 279 1.66 10.02 -10.44
C VAL A 279 0.43 9.95 -9.56
N LEU A 280 0.51 9.20 -8.47
CA LEU A 280 -0.55 9.16 -7.46
C LEU A 280 -0.33 10.33 -6.49
N CYS A 281 -1.42 11.03 -6.15
CA CYS A 281 -1.37 12.16 -5.23
C CYS A 281 -2.40 12.06 -4.12
N ALA A 282 -1.97 12.41 -2.92
CA ALA A 282 -2.81 12.70 -1.78
C ALA A 282 -2.71 14.20 -1.50
N VAL A 283 -3.82 14.91 -1.55
CA VAL A 283 -3.86 16.37 -1.39
C VAL A 283 -4.82 16.73 -0.28
N ASP A 284 -4.42 17.59 0.66
CA ASP A 284 -5.33 18.08 1.68
C ASP A 284 -6.51 18.80 1.02
N ALA A 285 -7.72 18.32 1.27
CA ALA A 285 -8.91 18.75 0.55
C ALA A 285 -9.31 20.19 0.90
N VAL A 286 -8.81 20.73 2.02
CA VAL A 286 -9.12 22.07 2.49
C VAL A 286 -8.10 23.08 1.99
N SER A 287 -6.81 22.86 2.27
CA SER A 287 -5.74 23.79 1.85
C SER A 287 -5.35 23.63 0.38
N GLY A 288 -5.54 22.45 -0.20
CA GLY A 288 -5.02 22.11 -1.53
C GLY A 288 -3.53 21.77 -1.55
N PHE A 289 -2.90 21.61 -0.38
CA PHE A 289 -1.50 21.25 -0.24
C PHE A 289 -1.26 19.75 -0.49
N PRO A 290 -0.27 19.35 -1.31
CA PRO A 290 0.08 17.95 -1.51
C PRO A 290 0.70 17.34 -0.23
N LEU A 291 0.08 16.27 0.27
CA LEU A 291 0.53 15.52 1.46
C LEU A 291 1.41 14.33 1.09
N LEU A 292 1.18 13.72 -0.07
CA LEU A 292 2.00 12.60 -0.55
C LEU A 292 1.93 12.52 -2.06
N LEU A 293 3.08 12.32 -2.70
CA LEU A 293 3.22 12.14 -4.14
C LEU A 293 4.12 10.93 -4.41
N ASP A 294 3.75 10.11 -5.38
CA ASP A 294 4.59 8.98 -5.76
C ASP A 294 4.28 8.53 -7.20
N LEU A 295 5.24 7.86 -7.83
CA LEU A 295 5.21 7.50 -9.25
C LEU A 295 5.14 5.98 -9.42
N TYR A 296 4.11 5.50 -10.11
CA TYR A 296 3.87 4.08 -10.34
C TYR A 296 3.88 3.74 -11.85
N PRO A 297 4.33 2.54 -12.24
CA PRO A 297 4.25 2.07 -13.62
C PRO A 297 2.85 1.58 -14.01
N THR A 298 2.00 1.24 -13.04
CA THR A 298 0.63 0.74 -13.25
C THR A 298 -0.38 1.53 -12.41
N LEU A 299 -1.66 1.45 -12.80
CA LEU A 299 -2.80 2.08 -12.10
C LEU A 299 -3.81 0.99 -11.68
N ASP A 300 -3.33 0.01 -10.93
CA ASP A 300 -4.13 -1.11 -10.46
C ASP A 300 -4.45 -1.01 -8.96
N THR A 301 -5.21 -1.98 -8.45
CA THR A 301 -5.58 -2.04 -7.03
C THR A 301 -4.35 -2.21 -6.12
N VAL A 302 -3.27 -2.85 -6.60
CA VAL A 302 -2.04 -3.04 -5.83
C VAL A 302 -1.33 -1.70 -5.65
N SER A 303 -1.11 -0.95 -6.73
CA SER A 303 -0.48 0.39 -6.68
C SER A 303 -1.23 1.32 -5.73
N TRP A 304 -2.55 1.38 -5.83
CA TRP A 304 -3.38 2.18 -4.92
C TRP A 304 -3.31 1.68 -3.46
N THR A 305 -3.24 0.36 -3.25
CA THR A 305 -3.13 -0.21 -1.90
C THR A 305 -1.81 0.16 -1.24
N LEU A 306 -0.71 0.09 -1.97
CA LEU A 306 0.62 0.52 -1.49
C LEU A 306 0.61 2.00 -1.15
N PHE A 307 0.13 2.84 -2.07
CA PHE A 307 0.02 4.28 -1.85
C PHE A 307 -0.81 4.63 -0.61
N PHE A 308 -1.96 3.95 -0.41
CA PHE A 308 -2.79 4.13 0.77
C PHE A 308 -2.14 3.64 2.05
N LYS A 309 -1.42 2.51 2.03
CA LYS A 309 -0.68 2.03 3.20
C LYS A 309 0.41 3.02 3.61
N ARG A 310 1.17 3.55 2.66
CA ARG A 310 2.17 4.59 2.89
C ARG A 310 1.53 5.84 3.49
N PHE A 311 0.44 6.32 2.91
CA PHE A 311 -0.32 7.44 3.47
C PHE A 311 -0.79 7.17 4.91
N LYS A 312 -1.35 5.98 5.17
CA LYS A 312 -1.84 5.59 6.49
C LYS A 312 -0.72 5.51 7.54
N ALA A 313 0.46 5.05 7.15
CA ALA A 313 1.62 5.01 8.03
C ALA A 313 2.09 6.42 8.43
N LEU A 314 2.04 7.37 7.48
CA LEU A 314 2.47 8.75 7.69
C LEU A 314 1.44 9.59 8.48
N TYR A 315 0.16 9.46 8.14
CA TYR A 315 -0.88 10.39 8.58
C TYR A 315 -2.03 9.73 9.37
N GLY A 316 -2.03 8.41 9.49
CA GLY A 316 -3.11 7.65 10.10
C GLY A 316 -4.36 7.57 9.22
N VAL A 317 -5.52 7.50 9.85
CA VAL A 317 -6.80 7.30 9.16
C VAL A 317 -7.48 8.66 8.89
N PRO A 318 -7.80 9.01 7.63
CA PRO A 318 -8.50 10.24 7.32
C PRO A 318 -9.94 10.26 7.86
N LYS A 319 -10.41 11.46 8.22
CA LYS A 319 -11.82 11.71 8.61
C LYS A 319 -12.74 11.67 7.38
N LEU A 320 -12.22 12.08 6.21
CA LEU A 320 -12.95 12.07 4.96
C LEU A 320 -12.01 11.86 3.76
N LEU A 321 -12.39 10.91 2.91
CA LEU A 321 -11.76 10.65 1.62
C LEU A 321 -12.57 11.28 0.47
N GLN A 322 -11.92 11.97 -0.45
CA GLN A 322 -12.51 12.45 -1.70
C GLN A 322 -11.82 11.75 -2.87
N CYS A 323 -12.61 11.21 -3.81
CA CYS A 323 -12.08 10.53 -5.00
C CYS A 323 -13.09 10.61 -6.16
N ASP A 324 -12.64 10.26 -7.37
CA ASP A 324 -13.45 10.25 -8.59
C ASP A 324 -14.38 9.02 -8.70
N GLY A 325 -14.06 7.94 -7.99
CA GLY A 325 -14.81 6.68 -7.97
C GLY A 325 -14.24 5.59 -8.87
N ALA A 326 -12.96 5.65 -9.27
CA ALA A 326 -12.29 4.56 -9.96
C ALA A 326 -12.41 3.23 -9.17
N GLN A 327 -12.68 2.12 -9.86
CA GLN A 327 -12.91 0.82 -9.23
C GLN A 327 -11.65 0.31 -8.50
N THR A 328 -10.47 0.49 -9.09
CA THR A 328 -9.18 0.09 -8.50
C THR A 328 -8.90 0.85 -7.20
N LEU A 329 -9.13 2.16 -7.20
CA LEU A 329 -9.06 3.03 -6.02
C LEU A 329 -10.08 2.60 -4.96
N ALA A 330 -11.34 2.35 -5.36
CA ALA A 330 -12.40 1.93 -4.44
C ALA A 330 -12.09 0.59 -3.75
N ALA A 331 -11.54 -0.38 -4.49
CA ALA A 331 -11.10 -1.67 -3.96
C ALA A 331 -9.94 -1.50 -2.96
N ALA A 332 -8.89 -0.75 -3.33
CA ALA A 332 -7.76 -0.47 -2.45
C ALA A 332 -8.20 0.24 -1.17
N ARG A 333 -9.14 1.19 -1.28
CA ARG A 333 -9.69 1.92 -0.13
C ARG A 333 -10.40 0.97 0.82
N ALA A 334 -11.23 0.06 0.31
CA ALA A 334 -11.95 -0.90 1.15
C ALA A 334 -10.99 -1.78 1.97
N VAL A 335 -9.81 -2.09 1.42
CA VAL A 335 -8.76 -2.85 2.10
C VAL A 335 -8.03 -2.01 3.17
N VAL A 336 -7.58 -0.81 2.83
CA VAL A 336 -6.67 -0.03 3.70
C VAL A 336 -7.42 0.83 4.74
N PHE A 337 -8.58 1.35 4.34
CA PHE A 337 -9.40 2.29 5.09
C PHE A 337 -10.84 1.77 5.28
N PRO A 338 -11.03 0.59 5.89
CA PRO A 338 -12.36 0.05 6.13
C PRO A 338 -13.16 1.00 7.03
N GLY A 339 -14.41 1.27 6.67
CA GLY A 339 -15.32 2.13 7.43
C GLY A 339 -15.03 3.64 7.34
N VAL A 340 -13.99 4.07 6.63
CA VAL A 340 -13.72 5.50 6.46
C VAL A 340 -14.80 6.15 5.60
N ARG A 341 -15.31 7.29 6.07
CA ARG A 341 -16.26 8.10 5.30
C ARG A 341 -15.59 8.58 4.02
N TYR A 342 -16.25 8.39 2.89
CA TYR A 342 -15.78 8.87 1.61
C TYR A 342 -16.86 9.62 0.84
N GLN A 343 -16.42 10.43 -0.10
CA GLN A 343 -17.25 11.26 -0.94
C GLN A 343 -16.75 11.16 -2.38
N LEU A 344 -17.67 10.86 -3.28
CA LEU A 344 -17.42 10.84 -4.71
C LEU A 344 -17.47 12.26 -5.27
N CYS A 345 -16.60 12.54 -6.22
CA CYS A 345 -16.51 13.84 -6.87
C CYS A 345 -17.79 14.16 -7.66
N LYS A 346 -18.53 15.20 -7.25
CA LYS A 346 -19.75 15.60 -7.97
C LYS A 346 -19.47 16.04 -9.41
N PHE A 347 -18.30 16.61 -9.68
CA PHE A 347 -17.95 17.09 -11.02
C PHE A 347 -17.80 15.94 -12.00
N HIS A 348 -17.13 14.86 -11.61
CA HIS A 348 -17.01 13.65 -12.42
C HIS A 348 -18.36 12.98 -12.65
N LYS A 349 -19.20 12.86 -11.61
CA LYS A 349 -20.56 12.32 -11.75
C LYS A 349 -21.44 13.15 -12.67
N LEU A 350 -21.40 14.48 -12.55
CA LEU A 350 -22.13 15.39 -13.42
C LEU A 350 -21.63 15.31 -14.87
N LYS A 351 -20.32 15.30 -15.08
CA LYS A 351 -19.71 15.20 -16.42
C LYS A 351 -20.12 13.89 -17.11
N ASN A 352 -20.06 12.76 -16.39
CA ASN A 352 -20.45 11.46 -16.93
C ASN A 352 -21.97 11.42 -17.21
N LEU A 353 -22.80 11.95 -16.31
CA LEU A 353 -24.25 12.07 -16.57
C LEU A 353 -24.53 12.95 -17.81
N MET A 354 -23.84 14.08 -17.96
CA MET A 354 -23.97 14.93 -19.15
C MET A 354 -23.54 14.20 -20.43
N LYS A 355 -22.52 13.35 -20.38
CA LYS A 355 -22.10 12.51 -21.52
C LYS A 355 -23.21 11.53 -21.90
N HIS A 356 -23.79 10.81 -20.93
CA HIS A 356 -24.92 9.91 -21.17
C HIS A 356 -26.13 10.65 -21.76
N LEU A 357 -26.49 11.81 -21.21
CA LEU A 357 -27.59 12.61 -21.74
C LEU A 357 -27.40 12.99 -23.21
N ARG A 358 -26.19 13.43 -23.59
CA ARG A 358 -25.90 13.79 -24.99
C ARG A 358 -25.92 12.59 -25.94
N HIS A 359 -25.56 11.40 -25.45
CA HIS A 359 -25.51 10.20 -26.27
C HIS A 359 -26.91 9.63 -26.54
N HIS A 360 -27.79 9.67 -25.54
CA HIS A 360 -29.10 8.99 -25.61
C HIS A 360 -30.29 9.93 -25.85
N LEU A 361 -30.11 11.26 -25.78
CA LEU A 361 -31.17 12.23 -26.09
C LEU A 361 -30.87 12.96 -27.41
N GLY A 362 -31.58 12.57 -28.47
CA GLY A 362 -31.52 13.23 -29.77
C GLY A 362 -32.29 14.58 -29.82
N ASP A 363 -33.38 14.72 -29.07
CA ASP A 363 -34.17 15.96 -29.05
C ASP A 363 -33.46 17.09 -28.27
N PRO A 364 -33.11 18.23 -28.91
CA PRO A 364 -32.46 19.36 -28.26
C PRO A 364 -33.23 19.94 -27.07
N LYS A 365 -34.57 19.94 -27.12
CA LYS A 365 -35.41 20.50 -26.03
C LYS A 365 -35.34 19.59 -24.80
N ARG A 366 -35.51 18.28 -24.99
CA ARG A 366 -35.32 17.27 -23.93
C ARG A 366 -33.89 17.30 -23.38
N LEU A 367 -32.87 17.40 -24.23
CA LEU A 367 -31.47 17.50 -23.79
C LEU A 367 -31.23 18.72 -22.91
N LYS A 368 -31.71 19.91 -23.32
CA LYS A 368 -31.58 21.15 -22.52
C LYS A 368 -32.25 21.01 -21.15
N ARG A 369 -33.45 20.42 -21.09
CA ARG A 369 -34.17 20.15 -19.84
C ARG A 369 -33.42 19.12 -18.98
N GLY A 370 -32.92 18.05 -19.59
CA GLY A 370 -32.14 17.01 -18.92
C GLY A 370 -30.85 17.54 -18.29
N VAL A 371 -30.11 18.38 -19.03
CA VAL A 371 -28.89 19.03 -18.53
C VAL A 371 -29.19 19.94 -17.33
N ARG A 372 -30.31 20.68 -17.35
CA ARG A 372 -30.73 21.52 -16.22
C ARG A 372 -31.01 20.66 -14.98
N LEU A 373 -31.78 19.59 -15.12
CA LEU A 373 -32.06 18.66 -14.02
C LEU A 373 -30.79 18.00 -13.49
N ALA A 374 -29.89 17.57 -14.38
CA ALA A 374 -28.59 17.03 -14.01
C ALA A 374 -27.77 17.99 -13.15
N LYS A 375 -27.76 19.29 -13.49
CA LYS A 375 -27.11 20.31 -12.64
C LYS A 375 -27.78 20.40 -11.27
N HIS A 376 -29.11 20.43 -11.22
CA HIS A 376 -29.88 20.52 -9.97
C HIS A 376 -29.62 19.34 -9.02
N ILE A 377 -29.36 18.12 -9.53
CA ILE A 377 -28.95 16.97 -8.72
C ILE A 377 -27.73 17.28 -7.85
N PHE A 378 -26.82 18.14 -8.29
CA PHE A 378 -25.57 18.42 -7.57
C PHE A 378 -25.47 19.86 -7.02
N SER A 379 -26.33 20.78 -7.48
CA SER A 379 -26.32 22.18 -7.06
C SER A 379 -27.36 22.54 -6.01
N ASN A 380 -28.49 21.80 -5.92
CA ASN A 380 -29.55 22.16 -4.97
C ASN A 380 -29.07 22.02 -3.52
N SER A 381 -29.53 22.90 -2.63
CA SER A 381 -29.08 22.92 -1.23
C SER A 381 -29.55 21.69 -0.45
N SER A 382 -30.83 21.32 -0.57
CA SER A 382 -31.42 20.20 0.18
C SER A 382 -31.28 18.85 -0.53
N VAL A 383 -31.05 17.80 0.25
CA VAL A 383 -30.97 16.41 -0.25
C VAL A 383 -32.26 15.99 -0.96
N SER A 384 -33.41 16.33 -0.40
CA SER A 384 -34.72 15.98 -0.96
C SER A 384 -34.93 16.61 -2.35
N SER A 385 -34.57 17.89 -2.51
CA SER A 385 -34.67 18.58 -3.80
C SER A 385 -33.75 17.98 -4.86
N ARG A 386 -32.52 17.59 -4.48
CA ARG A 386 -31.60 16.92 -5.39
C ARG A 386 -32.11 15.54 -5.82
N LYS A 387 -32.66 14.73 -4.90
CA LYS A 387 -33.29 13.43 -5.22
C LYS A 387 -34.52 13.60 -6.11
N TYR A 388 -35.32 14.62 -5.86
CA TYR A 388 -36.46 14.95 -6.72
C TYR A 388 -36.02 15.29 -8.14
N ALA A 389 -34.93 16.06 -8.30
CA ALA A 389 -34.36 16.35 -9.61
C ALA A 389 -33.88 15.08 -10.34
N ALA A 390 -33.28 14.13 -9.62
CA ALA A 390 -32.87 12.84 -10.17
C ALA A 390 -34.07 12.00 -10.64
N LYS A 391 -35.11 11.86 -9.82
CA LYS A 391 -36.34 11.15 -10.18
C LYS A 391 -37.07 11.80 -11.36
N THR A 392 -37.14 13.13 -11.37
CA THR A 392 -37.72 13.88 -12.50
C THR A 392 -36.93 13.65 -13.78
N LEU A 393 -35.60 13.54 -13.68
CA LEU A 393 -34.77 13.22 -14.84
C LEU A 393 -35.00 11.78 -15.32
N GLN A 394 -35.13 10.80 -14.42
CA GLN A 394 -35.49 9.43 -14.77
C GLN A 394 -36.82 9.38 -15.55
N ALA A 395 -37.87 10.04 -15.04
CA ALA A 395 -39.18 10.07 -15.70
C ALA A 395 -39.18 10.76 -17.08
N LEU A 396 -38.23 11.66 -17.33
CA LEU A 396 -38.10 12.39 -18.60
C LEU A 396 -37.26 11.63 -19.65
N THR A 397 -36.54 10.58 -19.25
CA THR A 397 -35.51 9.95 -20.08
C THR A 397 -35.81 8.47 -20.32
N GLY A 398 -35.11 7.87 -21.28
CA GLY A 398 -35.25 6.44 -21.59
C GLY A 398 -34.63 5.54 -20.53
N GLN A 399 -34.88 4.23 -20.66
CA GLN A 399 -34.43 3.19 -19.73
C GLN A 399 -32.92 3.23 -19.44
N GLU A 400 -32.11 3.56 -20.46
CA GLU A 400 -30.64 3.60 -20.36
C GLU A 400 -30.16 4.68 -19.38
N ILE A 401 -30.66 5.91 -19.53
CA ILE A 401 -30.32 7.03 -18.63
C ILE A 401 -30.91 6.78 -17.24
N SER A 402 -32.13 6.23 -17.17
CA SER A 402 -32.77 5.92 -15.90
C SER A 402 -31.96 4.90 -15.08
N SER A 403 -31.50 3.83 -15.72
CA SER A 403 -30.65 2.80 -15.13
C SER A 403 -29.29 3.37 -14.69
N TYR A 404 -28.72 4.27 -15.50
CA TYR A 404 -27.49 4.96 -15.11
C TYR A 404 -27.68 5.82 -13.85
N ILE A 405 -28.76 6.60 -13.77
CA ILE A 405 -29.05 7.45 -12.60
C ILE A 405 -29.23 6.59 -11.35
N GLU A 406 -29.93 5.46 -11.45
CA GLU A 406 -30.12 4.54 -10.32
C GLU A 406 -28.76 4.04 -9.81
N GLY A 407 -28.00 3.32 -10.65
CA GLY A 407 -26.77 2.66 -10.25
C GLY A 407 -25.60 3.59 -9.92
N HIS A 408 -25.53 4.78 -10.53
CA HIS A 408 -24.35 5.65 -10.43
C HIS A 408 -24.56 6.91 -9.60
N ILE A 409 -25.81 7.24 -9.24
CA ILE A 409 -26.17 8.43 -8.47
C ILE A 409 -27.00 8.07 -7.24
N LEU A 410 -28.13 7.38 -7.41
CA LEU A 410 -29.05 7.10 -6.31
C LEU A 410 -28.53 6.01 -5.37
N ASP A 411 -27.99 4.91 -5.89
CA ASP A 411 -27.36 3.85 -5.09
C ASP A 411 -26.14 4.37 -4.32
N LEU A 412 -25.44 5.32 -4.90
CA LEU A 412 -24.24 5.94 -4.32
C LEU A 412 -24.54 7.22 -3.54
N TRP A 413 -25.81 7.51 -3.25
CA TRP A 413 -26.25 8.81 -2.74
C TRP A 413 -25.57 9.23 -1.45
N ARG A 414 -25.39 8.27 -0.51
CA ARG A 414 -24.72 8.51 0.78
C ARG A 414 -23.34 9.14 0.59
N ASN A 415 -22.64 8.72 -0.47
CA ASN A 415 -21.30 9.18 -0.84
C ASN A 415 -21.33 10.40 -1.78
N LEU A 416 -22.50 10.97 -2.07
CA LEU A 416 -22.69 12.18 -2.87
C LEU A 416 -23.26 13.35 -2.07
N THR A 417 -23.68 13.11 -0.82
CA THR A 417 -24.43 14.05 0.01
C THR A 417 -23.73 15.37 0.30
N LEU A 418 -22.40 15.37 0.46
CA LEU A 418 -21.66 16.58 0.81
C LEU A 418 -21.48 17.53 -0.38
N SER A 419 -21.84 17.11 -1.61
CA SER A 419 -21.65 17.90 -2.83
C SER A 419 -20.23 18.48 -2.97
N LEU A 420 -19.22 17.71 -2.54
CA LEU A 420 -17.82 18.11 -2.63
C LEU A 420 -17.24 17.73 -3.99
N THR A 421 -16.19 18.46 -4.36
CA THR A 421 -15.43 18.25 -5.59
C THR A 421 -14.04 17.75 -5.24
N ASN A 422 -13.43 16.90 -6.08
CA ASN A 422 -12.00 16.56 -6.01
C ASN A 422 -11.10 17.71 -6.50
N ASN A 423 -11.56 18.97 -6.38
CA ASN A 423 -10.92 20.13 -6.99
C ASN A 423 -9.52 20.39 -6.42
N ALA A 424 -9.23 19.95 -5.20
CA ALA A 424 -7.90 20.07 -4.61
C ALA A 424 -6.88 19.22 -5.41
N ALA A 425 -7.11 17.91 -5.51
CA ALA A 425 -6.25 17.03 -6.28
C ALA A 425 -6.24 17.37 -7.77
N GLU A 426 -7.38 17.68 -8.38
CA GLU A 426 -7.45 18.06 -9.80
C GLU A 426 -6.69 19.38 -10.09
N ARG A 427 -6.71 20.36 -9.18
CA ARG A 427 -5.87 21.57 -9.30
C ARG A 427 -4.39 21.21 -9.23
N PHE A 428 -4.02 20.30 -8.34
CA PHE A 428 -2.64 19.86 -8.21
C PHE A 428 -2.17 19.03 -9.42
N ASN A 429 -3.03 18.16 -9.95
CA ASN A 429 -2.80 17.42 -11.20
C ASN A 429 -2.53 18.34 -12.39
N ARG A 430 -3.16 19.52 -12.45
CA ARG A 430 -2.81 20.55 -13.44
C ARG A 430 -1.42 21.14 -13.24
N LYS A 431 -0.96 21.30 -11.99
CA LYS A 431 0.41 21.73 -11.68
C LYS A 431 1.42 20.67 -12.10
N ILE A 432 1.16 19.38 -11.81
CA ILE A 432 1.97 18.25 -12.32
C ILE A 432 2.03 18.31 -13.85
N LYS A 433 0.88 18.41 -14.53
CA LYS A 433 0.82 18.50 -15.99
C LYS A 433 1.70 19.63 -16.52
N LYS A 434 1.58 20.83 -15.94
CA LYS A 434 2.37 22.00 -16.34
C LYS A 434 3.87 21.76 -16.13
N CYS A 435 4.28 21.26 -14.97
CA CYS A 435 5.68 20.96 -14.64
C CYS A 435 6.32 19.95 -15.62
N PHE A 436 5.52 18.99 -16.10
CA PHE A 436 5.97 17.96 -17.04
C PHE A 436 5.90 18.42 -18.51
N SER A 437 4.92 19.24 -18.90
CA SER A 437 4.68 19.60 -20.31
C SER A 437 5.74 20.51 -20.91
N GLY A 438 6.48 21.27 -20.09
CA GLY A 438 7.56 22.15 -20.56
C GLY A 438 8.89 21.44 -20.84
N ARG A 439 8.92 20.10 -20.80
CA ARG A 439 10.15 19.30 -20.91
C ARG A 439 10.15 18.44 -22.17
N TYR A 440 11.22 18.54 -22.96
CA TYR A 440 11.45 17.70 -24.14
C TYR A 440 11.85 16.27 -23.72
N GLY A 441 10.85 15.46 -23.34
CA GLY A 441 11.03 14.07 -22.96
C GLY A 441 11.71 13.91 -21.59
N ILE A 442 11.04 13.23 -20.66
CA ILE A 442 11.66 12.88 -19.38
C ILE A 442 12.35 11.52 -19.55
N PRO A 443 13.68 11.44 -19.30
CA PRO A 443 14.48 10.30 -19.73
C PRO A 443 14.38 9.09 -18.80
N SER A 444 13.89 9.25 -17.57
CA SER A 444 13.81 8.14 -16.62
C SER A 444 12.77 8.41 -15.51
N PRO A 445 12.29 7.36 -14.82
CA PRO A 445 11.53 7.50 -13.59
C PRO A 445 12.26 8.31 -12.52
N LYS A 446 13.61 8.18 -12.42
CA LYS A 446 14.44 8.96 -11.48
C LYS A 446 14.32 10.46 -11.77
N SER A 447 14.46 10.87 -13.02
CA SER A 447 14.29 12.27 -13.43
C SER A 447 12.86 12.78 -13.21
N ALA A 448 11.85 11.92 -13.37
CA ALA A 448 10.47 12.27 -13.05
C ALA A 448 10.27 12.49 -11.54
N LYS A 449 10.87 11.65 -10.68
CA LYS A 449 10.84 11.82 -9.22
C LYS A 449 11.50 13.13 -8.79
N VAL A 450 12.64 13.50 -9.39
CA VAL A 450 13.30 14.80 -9.17
C VAL A 450 12.36 15.97 -9.46
N LEU A 451 11.62 15.93 -10.57
CA LEU A 451 10.63 16.97 -10.90
C LEU A 451 9.47 17.02 -9.91
N LEU A 452 8.95 15.86 -9.50
CA LEU A 452 7.86 15.78 -8.52
C LEU A 452 8.28 16.32 -7.16
N ARG A 453 9.48 15.99 -6.71
CA ARG A 453 10.08 16.50 -5.47
C ARG A 453 10.28 18.01 -5.51
N GLY A 454 10.83 18.53 -6.60
CA GLY A 454 10.95 19.98 -6.78
C GLY A 454 9.58 20.67 -6.79
N LEU A 455 8.56 20.06 -7.40
CA LEU A 455 7.20 20.60 -7.38
C LEU A 455 6.61 20.57 -5.97
N TRP A 456 6.84 19.50 -5.21
CA TRP A 456 6.38 19.37 -3.83
C TRP A 456 7.04 20.40 -2.93
N LEU A 457 8.37 20.55 -3.01
CA LEU A 457 9.13 21.57 -2.29
C LEU A 457 8.61 22.97 -2.62
N LYS A 458 8.40 23.27 -3.91
CA LYS A 458 7.83 24.55 -4.34
C LYS A 458 6.45 24.81 -3.73
N GLU A 459 5.58 23.80 -3.63
CA GLU A 459 4.30 23.96 -2.94
C GLU A 459 4.44 24.13 -1.43
N LEU A 460 5.42 23.46 -0.81
CA LEU A 460 5.71 23.60 0.61
C LEU A 460 6.16 25.03 0.94
N LEU A 461 7.09 25.57 0.15
CA LEU A 461 7.63 26.92 0.34
C LEU A 461 6.58 28.01 0.07
N LEU A 462 5.75 27.86 -0.96
CA LEU A 462 4.82 28.93 -1.37
C LEU A 462 3.44 28.85 -0.72
N ASN A 463 2.97 27.64 -0.40
CA ASN A 463 1.59 27.40 0.05
C ASN A 463 1.51 26.54 1.33
N GLY A 464 2.64 26.04 1.83
CA GLY A 464 2.70 25.04 2.90
C GLY A 464 2.84 25.58 4.32
N HIS A 465 2.92 26.90 4.53
CA HIS A 465 3.22 27.47 5.86
C HIS A 465 2.26 27.01 6.98
N ASN A 466 0.98 26.76 6.66
CA ASN A 466 -0.01 26.26 7.62
C ASN A 466 0.18 24.78 7.99
N HIS A 467 0.97 24.04 7.20
CA HIS A 467 1.29 22.63 7.43
C HIS A 467 2.60 22.46 8.20
N LEU A 468 3.43 23.50 8.27
CA LEU A 468 4.74 23.51 8.91
C LEU A 468 4.66 23.91 10.38
N ALA A 469 5.57 23.36 11.19
CA ALA A 469 5.78 23.83 12.55
C ALA A 469 6.19 25.30 12.57
N ALA A 470 5.83 26.04 13.63
CA ALA A 470 6.28 27.43 13.79
C ALA A 470 7.81 27.55 13.85
N THR A 471 8.49 26.50 14.30
CA THR A 471 9.95 26.40 14.43
C THR A 471 10.66 25.83 13.20
N SER A 472 9.92 25.51 12.12
CA SER A 472 10.50 24.91 10.90
C SER A 472 11.40 25.92 10.19
N GLU A 473 12.64 25.56 9.88
CA GLU A 473 13.54 26.40 9.06
C GLU A 473 12.93 26.70 7.69
N LEU A 474 12.24 25.73 7.07
CA LEU A 474 11.56 25.91 5.78
C LEU A 474 10.48 27.00 5.82
N ARG A 475 9.92 27.29 7.00
CA ARG A 475 8.92 28.35 7.17
C ARG A 475 9.58 29.74 7.19
N SER A 476 10.85 29.81 7.58
CA SER A 476 11.62 31.06 7.62
C SER A 476 12.22 31.45 6.26
N LEU A 477 12.23 30.52 5.29
CA LEU A 477 12.67 30.81 3.94
C LEU A 477 11.70 31.75 3.24
N ASP A 478 12.22 32.88 2.78
CA ASP A 478 11.46 33.87 2.01
C ASP A 478 11.90 33.82 0.55
N VAL A 479 11.06 33.23 -0.31
CA VAL A 479 11.34 33.11 -1.74
C VAL A 479 11.45 34.47 -2.43
N SER A 480 10.70 35.48 -1.96
CA SER A 480 10.81 36.84 -2.50
C SER A 480 12.17 37.45 -2.17
N ARG A 481 12.63 37.30 -0.93
CA ARG A 481 13.98 37.73 -0.52
C ARG A 481 15.07 37.01 -1.32
N MET A 482 14.97 35.69 -1.43
CA MET A 482 15.92 34.88 -2.21
C MET A 482 16.01 35.36 -3.68
N CYS A 483 14.86 35.68 -4.30
CA CYS A 483 14.83 36.27 -5.65
C CYS A 483 15.58 37.61 -5.71
N GLN A 484 15.33 38.52 -4.76
CA GLN A 484 15.95 39.85 -4.74
C GLN A 484 17.46 39.79 -4.53
N GLU A 485 17.94 38.86 -3.70
CA GLU A 485 19.37 38.73 -3.37
C GLU A 485 20.14 37.93 -4.44
N SER A 486 19.51 36.96 -5.09
CA SER A 486 20.20 36.00 -5.97
C SER A 486 20.13 36.34 -7.46
N LEU A 487 19.11 37.09 -7.89
CA LEU A 487 18.93 37.42 -9.30
C LEU A 487 19.56 38.77 -9.60
N ASP A 488 20.51 38.79 -10.52
CA ASP A 488 21.14 40.02 -11.01
C ASP A 488 20.17 40.79 -11.93
N PRO A 489 19.60 41.93 -11.48
CA PRO A 489 18.62 42.67 -12.27
C PRO A 489 19.20 43.21 -13.57
N SER A 490 20.52 43.46 -13.61
CA SER A 490 21.19 43.97 -14.81
C SER A 490 21.19 42.94 -15.95
N LYS A 491 21.28 41.65 -15.62
CA LYS A 491 21.18 40.54 -16.58
C LYS A 491 19.75 40.22 -17.00
N ILE A 492 18.77 40.59 -16.18
CA ILE A 492 17.34 40.43 -16.48
C ILE A 492 16.87 41.50 -17.47
N LEU A 493 17.34 42.73 -17.36
CA LEU A 493 16.91 43.84 -18.23
C LEU A 493 17.22 43.59 -19.71
N HIS A 494 18.34 42.93 -20.04
CA HIS A 494 18.66 42.56 -21.41
C HIS A 494 17.58 41.70 -22.08
N PHE A 495 16.87 40.85 -21.33
CA PHE A 495 15.77 40.04 -21.87
C PHE A 495 14.53 40.82 -22.29
N PHE A 496 14.31 42.00 -21.72
CA PHE A 496 13.14 42.83 -22.03
C PHE A 496 13.43 43.87 -23.13
N HIS A 497 14.71 44.09 -23.46
CA HIS A 497 15.12 45.08 -24.45
C HIS A 497 15.34 44.50 -25.87
N ASP A 498 15.56 43.18 -25.99
CA ASP A 498 15.75 42.52 -27.30
C ASP A 498 14.44 42.30 -28.10
N ASP A 499 13.26 42.57 -27.52
CA ASP A 499 11.93 42.43 -28.13
C ASP A 499 11.31 43.76 -28.61
N VAL A 500 12.06 44.87 -28.64
CA VAL A 500 11.59 46.11 -29.30
C VAL A 500 11.93 46.02 -30.79
N PRO A 501 10.96 45.77 -31.69
CA PRO A 501 11.28 45.51 -33.09
C PRO A 501 11.69 46.83 -33.75
N SER A 502 12.88 46.86 -34.32
CA SER A 502 13.28 47.82 -35.36
C SER A 502 12.53 47.61 -36.69
N HIS A 503 11.27 47.14 -36.64
CA HIS A 503 10.37 47.00 -37.79
C HIS A 503 9.54 48.27 -38.06
N VAL A 504 9.91 49.42 -37.52
CA VAL A 504 9.23 50.70 -37.81
C VAL A 504 9.70 51.35 -39.13
N GLU A 505 10.78 50.88 -39.77
CA GLU A 505 11.28 51.49 -41.03
C GLU A 505 10.81 50.79 -42.34
N LYS A 506 9.63 50.17 -42.37
CA LYS A 506 9.00 49.72 -43.64
C LYS A 506 7.56 50.19 -43.80
N ALA A 507 7.29 51.43 -43.45
CA ALA A 507 6.12 52.17 -43.91
C ALA A 507 6.49 53.65 -44.09
N ALA A 508 7.28 53.91 -45.13
CA ALA A 508 7.40 55.21 -45.81
C ALA A 508 7.43 54.95 -47.32
#